data_AF-A0A528N300-F1
#
_entry.id   AF-A0A528N300-F1
#
_cell.length_a   1.000
_cell.length_b   1.000
_cell.length_c   1.000
_cell.angle_alpha   90.00
_cell.angle_beta   90.00
_cell.angle_gamma   90.00
#
_symmetry.space_group_name_H-M   'P 1'
#
loop_
_entity.id
_entity.type
_entity.pdbx_description
1 polymer ?
#
loop_
_entity_poly.entity_id
_entity_poly.type
_entity_poly.pdbx_seq_one_letter_code
_entity_poly.pdbx_strand_id
1 'polypeptide(L)'
;NKAIWYPILYGLVLTTRPKKSGANYARIWNRQRDESPLRTYARAQSEKLTEALRDLPGVTVDWAMRYGNPSTESVAKRLVAQG
;
A
#
# COMPACT_ATOMS: atom_id res chain seq x y z
N ASN A 1 26.44 -22.70 -1.25
CA ASN A 1 25.83 -21.39 -1.58
C ASN A 1 25.14 -20.66 -0.42
N LYS A 2 24.37 -21.29 0.48
CA LYS A 2 23.77 -20.59 1.65
C LYS A 2 24.80 -20.00 2.62
N ALA A 3 25.90 -20.71 2.86
CA ALA A 3 26.95 -20.28 3.80
C ALA A 3 27.66 -18.96 3.40
N ILE A 4 27.69 -18.63 2.11
CA ILE A 4 28.25 -17.36 1.62
C ILE A 4 27.18 -16.25 1.65
N TRP A 5 25.94 -16.59 1.29
CA TRP A 5 24.88 -15.60 1.13
C TRP A 5 24.28 -15.14 2.46
N TYR A 6 24.24 -16.00 3.48
CA TYR A 6 23.69 -15.67 4.80
C TYR A 6 24.49 -14.56 5.50
N PRO A 7 25.84 -14.63 5.59
CA PRO A 7 26.63 -13.52 6.14
C PRO A 7 26.41 -12.19 5.42
N ILE A 8 26.22 -12.22 4.10
CA ILE A 8 25.92 -11.01 3.31
C ILE A 8 24.52 -10.48 3.65
N LEU A 9 23.51 -11.35 3.69
CA LEU A 9 22.13 -10.98 4.03
C LEU A 9 22.03 -10.43 5.45
N TYR A 10 22.43 -11.23 6.44
CA TYR A 10 22.28 -10.91 7.86
C TYR A 10 23.31 -9.90 8.37
N GLY A 11 24.49 -9.83 7.73
CA GLY A 11 25.55 -8.90 8.09
C GLY A 11 25.43 -7.54 7.41
N LEU A 12 25.42 -7.49 6.08
CA LEU A 12 25.45 -6.21 5.35
C LEU A 12 24.05 -5.70 4.99
N VAL A 13 23.20 -6.56 4.42
CA VAL A 13 21.91 -6.12 3.85
C VAL A 13 20.92 -5.75 4.94
N LEU A 14 20.67 -6.64 5.90
CA LEU A 14 19.67 -6.44 6.95
C LEU A 14 20.08 -5.38 7.99
N THR A 15 21.38 -5.10 8.16
CA THR A 15 21.84 -4.05 9.09
C THR A 15 21.80 -2.64 8.47
N THR A 16 22.03 -2.52 7.16
CA THR A 16 22.18 -1.21 6.50
C THR A 16 20.94 -0.75 5.73
N ARG A 17 20.24 -1.65 5.03
CA ARG A 17 19.12 -1.26 4.16
C ARG A 17 17.92 -0.69 4.92
N PRO A 18 17.46 -1.27 6.05
CA PRO A 18 16.26 -0.78 6.72
C PRO A 18 16.35 0.69 7.13
N LYS A 19 17.51 1.14 7.59
CA LYS A 19 17.75 2.54 7.97
C LYS A 19 17.61 3.48 6.78
N LYS A 20 18.24 3.13 5.65
CA LYS A 20 18.18 3.94 4.42
C LYS A 20 16.78 4.01 3.84
N SER A 21 16.07 2.88 3.75
CA SER A 21 14.69 2.87 3.26
C SER A 21 13.75 3.60 4.21
N GLY A 22 13.87 3.39 5.52
CA GLY A 22 13.06 4.06 6.54
C GLY A 22 13.20 5.58 6.49
N ALA A 23 14.42 6.11 6.36
CA ALA A 23 14.65 7.55 6.22
C ALA A 23 13.99 8.14 4.96
N ASN A 24 14.06 7.43 3.84
CA ASN A 24 13.40 7.85 2.61
C ASN A 24 11.87 7.85 2.76
N TYR A 25 11.29 6.81 3.35
CA TYR A 25 9.85 6.77 3.62
C TYR A 25 9.44 7.90 4.58
N ALA A 26 10.20 8.14 5.64
CA ALA A 26 9.91 9.19 6.62
C ALA A 26 9.91 10.60 6.02
N ARG A 27 10.70 10.85 4.96
CA ARG A 27 10.72 12.14 4.25
C ARG A 27 9.43 12.44 3.49
N ILE A 28 8.76 11.41 2.98
CA ILE A 28 7.56 11.55 2.15
C ILE A 28 6.30 10.98 2.83
N TRP A 29 6.40 10.61 4.11
CA TRP A 29 5.29 10.04 4.87
C TRP A 29 4.18 11.07 5.08
N ASN A 30 2.94 10.67 4.84
CA ASN A 30 1.80 11.51 5.16
C ASN A 30 1.52 11.42 6.66
N ARG A 31 2.04 12.40 7.42
CA ARG A 31 1.87 12.46 8.88
C ARG A 31 0.46 12.82 9.34
N GLN A 32 -0.35 13.45 8.50
CA GLN A 32 -1.73 13.82 8.86
C GLN A 32 -2.64 12.58 8.94
N ARG A 33 -2.39 11.60 8.08
CA ARG A 33 -3.22 10.39 7.96
C ARG A 33 -2.52 9.12 8.44
N ASP A 34 -1.24 9.24 8.79
CA ASP A 34 -0.33 8.13 9.07
C ASP A 34 -0.30 7.09 7.93
N GLU A 35 0.00 7.57 6.72
CA GLU A 35 -0.06 6.76 5.51
C GLU A 35 1.23 6.86 4.69
N SER A 36 1.55 5.76 4.01
CA SER A 36 2.53 5.80 2.93
C SER A 36 2.02 6.69 1.79
N PRO A 37 2.93 7.24 0.96
CA PRO A 37 2.53 8.05 -0.20
C PRO A 37 1.57 7.29 -1.12
N LEU A 38 1.89 6.03 -1.42
CA LEU A 38 1.06 5.18 -2.28
C LEU A 38 -0.36 5.04 -1.72
N ARG A 39 -0.49 4.79 -0.41
CA ARG A 39 -1.79 4.67 0.25
C ARG A 39 -2.56 5.98 0.24
N THR A 40 -1.87 7.09 0.52
CA THR A 40 -2.48 8.43 0.48
C THR A 40 -3.08 8.71 -0.89
N TYR A 41 -2.31 8.50 -1.96
CA TYR A 41 -2.77 8.80 -3.32
C TYR A 41 -3.81 7.80 -3.81
N ALA A 42 -3.65 6.50 -3.54
CA ALA A 42 -4.64 5.49 -3.93
C ALA A 42 -6.01 5.77 -3.30
N ARG A 43 -6.03 6.12 -2.01
CA ARG A 43 -7.26 6.51 -1.32
C ARG A 43 -7.88 7.77 -1.92
N ALA A 44 -7.09 8.84 -2.08
CA ALA A 44 -7.59 10.11 -2.61
C ALA A 44 -8.08 9.99 -4.07
N GLN A 45 -7.44 9.16 -4.89
CA GLN A 45 -7.87 8.88 -6.25
C GLN A 45 -9.17 8.07 -6.25
N SER A 46 -9.28 7.05 -5.40
CA SER A 46 -10.52 6.29 -5.24
C SER A 46 -11.68 7.19 -4.83
N GLU A 47 -11.50 8.05 -3.82
CA GLU A 47 -12.53 8.99 -3.35
C GLU A 47 -13.01 9.91 -4.49
N LYS A 48 -12.08 10.45 -5.29
CA LYS A 48 -12.42 11.30 -6.44
C LYS A 48 -13.12 10.53 -7.57
N LEU A 49 -12.70 9.29 -7.82
CA LEU A 49 -13.33 8.44 -8.83
C LEU A 49 -14.74 8.02 -8.40
N THR A 50 -14.95 7.70 -7.12
CA THR A 50 -16.28 7.43 -6.58
C THR A 50 -17.22 8.60 -6.83
N GLU A 51 -16.79 9.84 -6.58
CA GLU A 51 -17.59 11.03 -6.86
C GLU A 51 -17.82 11.24 -8.36
N ALA A 52 -16.76 11.13 -9.17
CA ALA A 52 -16.84 11.35 -10.61
C ALA A 52 -17.70 10.32 -11.36
N LEU A 53 -17.83 9.11 -10.82
CA LEU A 53 -18.58 8.00 -11.43
C LEU A 53 -19.92 7.73 -10.73
N ARG A 54 -20.32 8.57 -9.77
CA ARG A 54 -21.52 8.34 -8.93
C ARG A 54 -22.83 8.18 -9.73
N ASP A 55 -22.92 8.84 -10.89
CA ASP A 55 -24.14 8.84 -11.71
C ASP A 55 -24.19 7.63 -12.67
N LEU A 56 -23.16 6.80 -12.72
CA LEU A 56 -23.13 5.57 -13.52
C LEU A 56 -23.75 4.40 -12.72
N PRO A 57 -24.85 3.80 -13.21
CA PRO A 57 -25.46 2.66 -12.52
C PRO A 57 -24.54 1.44 -12.59
N GLY A 58 -24.44 0.71 -11.47
CA GLY A 58 -23.66 -0.53 -11.38
C GLY A 58 -22.15 -0.36 -11.29
N VAL A 59 -21.64 0.86 -11.06
CA VAL A 59 -20.21 1.13 -10.88
C VAL A 59 -19.93 1.44 -9.41
N THR A 60 -19.10 0.61 -8.78
CA THR A 60 -18.57 0.84 -7.43
C THR A 60 -17.05 0.91 -7.48
N VAL A 61 -16.46 1.92 -6.84
CA VAL A 61 -15.01 2.13 -6.79
C VAL A 61 -14.52 1.93 -5.36
N ASP A 62 -13.46 1.13 -5.21
CA ASP A 62 -12.75 0.91 -3.95
C ASP A 62 -11.26 0.65 -4.25
N TRP A 63 -10.39 0.72 -3.24
CA TRP A 63 -8.94 0.55 -3.39
C TRP A 63 -8.40 -0.53 -2.47
N ALA A 64 -7.36 -1.23 -2.91
CA ALA A 64 -6.75 -2.32 -2.16
C ALA A 64 -5.24 -2.40 -2.35
N MET A 65 -4.57 -3.06 -1.40
CA MET A 65 -3.13 -3.26 -1.37
C MET A 65 -2.79 -4.75 -1.50
N ARG A 66 -1.78 -5.07 -2.31
CA ARG A 66 -1.22 -6.43 -2.36
C ARG A 66 -0.47 -6.78 -1.08
N TYR A 67 0.31 -5.83 -0.57
CA TYR A 67 1.11 -5.94 0.63
C TYR A 67 0.76 -4.78 1.56
N GLY A 68 -0.41 -4.86 2.18
CA GLY A 68 -0.90 -3.81 3.07
C GLY A 68 -2.38 -3.96 3.36
N ASN A 69 -2.91 -3.01 4.12
CA ASN A 69 -4.33 -2.94 4.47
C ASN A 69 -4.99 -1.73 3.78
N PRO A 70 -6.20 -1.89 3.22
CA PRO A 70 -6.97 -3.13 3.11
C PRO A 70 -6.39 -4.08 2.04
N SER A 71 -6.48 -5.39 2.25
CA SER A 71 -5.95 -6.39 1.31
C SER A 71 -6.87 -6.56 0.10
N THR A 72 -6.32 -6.95 -1.05
CA THR A 72 -7.12 -7.26 -2.26
C THR A 72 -8.27 -8.23 -1.97
N GLU A 73 -8.02 -9.28 -1.21
CA GLU A 73 -9.05 -10.26 -0.82
C GLU A 73 -10.17 -9.61 -0.02
N SER A 74 -9.83 -8.80 0.99
CA SER A 74 -10.81 -8.16 1.87
C SER A 74 -11.72 -7.18 1.10
N VAL A 75 -11.16 -6.47 0.13
CA VAL A 75 -11.90 -5.51 -0.69
C VAL A 75 -12.75 -6.22 -1.73
N ALA A 76 -12.20 -7.24 -2.40
CA ALA A 76 -12.97 -8.04 -3.36
C ALA A 76 -14.20 -8.68 -2.71
N LYS A 77 -14.04 -9.29 -1.52
CA LYS A 77 -15.16 -9.86 -0.76
C LYS A 77 -16.22 -8.81 -0.41
N ARG A 78 -15.79 -7.61 0.00
CA ARG A 78 -16.69 -6.50 0.31
C ARG A 78 -17.45 -6.02 -0.92
N LEU A 79 -16.78 -5.88 -2.07
CA LEU A 79 -17.42 -5.46 -3.31
C LEU A 79 -18.45 -6.49 -3.80
N VAL A 80 -18.10 -7.79 -3.79
CA VAL A 80 -19.04 -8.87 -4.16
C VAL A 80 -20.25 -8.92 -3.22
N ALA A 81 -20.06 -8.60 -1.94
CA ALA A 81 -21.18 -8.55 -0.99
C ALA A 81 -22.11 -7.35 -1.21
N GLN A 82 -21.70 -6.34 -1.97
CA GLN A 82 -22.49 -5.14 -2.27
C GLN A 82 -23.39 -5.30 -3.51
N GLY A 83 -23.17 -6.32 -4.35
CA GLY A 83 -23.96 -6.63 -5.54
C GLY A 83 -23.10 -6.94 -6.75
#